data_AF-A0A354M6A4-F1
#
_entry.id   AF-A0A354M6A4-F1
#
_cell.length_a   1.000
_cell.length_b   1.000
_cell.length_c   1.000
_cell.angle_alpha   90.00
_cell.angle_beta   90.00
_cell.angle_gamma   90.00
#
_symmetry.space_group_name_H-M   'P 1'
#
loop_
_entity.id
_entity.type
_entity.pdbx_description
1 polymer ?
#
loop_
_entity_poly.entity_id
_entity_poly.type
_entity_poly.pdbx_seq_one_letter_code
_entity_poly.pdbx_strand_id
1 'polypeptide(L)'
;GRRSFGKGLVQQQIPFSDGSAIRLTIARYYTPSGRSIQKEYKMGDIEDYNQDLMNRFLHGEFDTKDSIKLNDSLSYETRNGRIVYGGGGIMPDIFVPRDTIGVTSYLNNVVNNGIIYQFALEYTNKHRKELSQFKDYGSLLQYLKRKPLLDEFVIYAASKGVKPRPVYINISRKIINNQLHAYIARNLLGDEAFYPILMLEDKTFLKAVDILDENKGFPEIPDK
;
A
#
# COMPACT_ATOMS: atom_id res chain seq x y z
N GLY A 1 1.00 10.56 4.23
CA GLY A 1 1.33 9.15 4.47
C GLY A 1 1.24 8.81 5.96
N ARG A 2 1.70 7.61 6.33
CA ARG A 2 1.74 7.10 7.72
C ARG A 2 3.16 6.60 8.00
N ARG A 3 3.55 6.52 9.28
CA ARG A 3 4.88 6.07 9.71
C ARG A 3 5.21 4.70 9.11
N SER A 4 6.39 4.57 8.52
CA SER A 4 6.86 3.30 7.94
C SER A 4 7.07 2.22 9.01
N PHE A 5 7.33 0.98 8.60
CA PHE A 5 7.56 -0.11 9.55
C PHE A 5 8.85 0.07 10.37
N GLY A 6 9.84 0.82 9.85
CA GLY A 6 11.11 1.04 10.57
C GLY A 6 12.06 -0.16 10.56
N LYS A 7 12.07 -0.96 9.50
CA LYS A 7 13.15 -1.93 9.27
C LYS A 7 14.30 -1.25 8.54
N GLY A 8 15.38 -0.98 9.27
CA GLY A 8 16.60 -0.35 8.79
C GLY A 8 17.84 -1.23 8.89
N LEU A 9 17.72 -2.51 9.26
CA LEU A 9 18.84 -3.45 9.34
C LEU A 9 19.02 -4.26 8.05
N VAL A 10 20.28 -4.53 7.68
CA VAL A 10 20.66 -5.39 6.56
C VAL A 10 21.09 -6.74 7.11
N GLN A 11 20.47 -7.81 6.61
CA GLN A 11 20.75 -9.18 7.03
C GLN A 11 21.30 -9.98 5.87
N GLN A 12 22.39 -10.69 6.12
CA GLN A 12 22.96 -11.68 5.22
C GLN A 12 22.61 -13.08 5.74
N GLN A 13 22.08 -13.92 4.87
CA GLN A 13 21.84 -15.33 5.17
C GLN A 13 23.10 -16.13 4.80
N ILE A 14 23.62 -16.88 5.77
CA ILE A 14 24.77 -17.76 5.62
C ILE A 14 24.24 -19.19 5.76
N PRO A 15 24.16 -19.95 4.66
CA PRO A 15 23.69 -21.32 4.69
C PRO A 15 24.77 -22.26 5.26
N PHE A 16 24.34 -23.33 5.89
CA PHE A 16 25.18 -24.44 6.34
C PHE A 16 24.94 -25.68 5.49
N SER A 17 25.87 -26.64 5.56
CA SER A 17 25.84 -27.87 4.75
C SER A 17 24.66 -28.79 5.08
N ASP A 18 24.06 -28.65 6.26
CA ASP A 18 22.89 -29.41 6.72
C ASP A 18 21.56 -28.80 6.25
N GLY A 19 21.60 -27.72 5.45
CA GLY A 19 20.42 -27.01 4.97
C GLY A 19 19.86 -25.97 5.94
N SER A 20 20.41 -25.86 7.15
CA SER A 20 20.10 -24.75 8.05
C SER A 20 20.82 -23.47 7.62
N ALA A 21 20.49 -22.32 8.23
CA ALA A 21 21.14 -21.06 7.91
C ALA A 21 21.11 -20.08 9.10
N ILE A 22 22.17 -19.28 9.25
CA ILE A 22 22.18 -18.13 10.15
C ILE A 22 21.84 -16.87 9.36
N ARG A 23 21.02 -15.99 9.96
CA ARG A 23 20.81 -14.63 9.47
C ARG A 23 21.62 -13.66 10.32
N LEU A 24 22.72 -13.17 9.75
CA LEU A 24 23.62 -12.22 10.42
C LEU A 24 23.26 -10.79 10.01
N THR A 25 23.02 -9.92 10.99
CA THR A 25 22.87 -8.48 10.74
C THR A 25 24.24 -7.87 10.52
N ILE A 26 24.50 -7.36 9.31
CA ILE A 26 25.82 -6.84 8.91
C ILE A 26 25.88 -5.30 8.86
N ALA A 27 24.74 -4.63 8.76
CA ALA A 27 24.68 -3.17 8.67
C ALA A 27 23.34 -2.60 9.16
N ARG A 28 23.32 -1.28 9.35
CA ARG A 28 22.12 -0.48 9.63
C ARG A 28 22.09 0.77 8.74
N TYR A 29 20.90 1.14 8.29
CA TYR A 29 20.64 2.36 7.55
C TYR A 29 20.45 3.54 8.49
N TYR A 30 21.26 4.57 8.25
CA TYR A 30 21.18 5.86 8.89
C TYR A 30 20.84 6.92 7.86
N THR A 31 20.01 7.89 8.25
CA THR A 31 19.79 9.08 7.44
C THR A 31 20.99 10.03 7.53
N PRO A 32 21.14 11.02 6.63
CA PRO A 32 22.27 11.96 6.67
C PRO A 32 22.43 12.74 7.97
N SER A 33 21.38 12.85 8.80
CA SER A 33 21.45 13.44 10.15
C SER A 33 21.98 12.50 11.23
N GLY A 34 22.45 11.30 10.87
CA GLY A 34 22.90 10.29 11.83
C GLY A 34 21.76 9.55 12.55
N ARG A 35 20.50 9.81 12.19
CA ARG A 35 19.34 9.09 12.73
C ARG A 35 19.26 7.66 12.16
N SER A 36 19.16 6.66 13.05
CA SER A 36 18.81 5.28 12.69
C SER A 36 17.33 5.17 12.30
N ILE A 37 17.05 4.50 11.17
CA ILE A 37 15.67 4.19 10.74
C ILE A 37 15.13 2.96 11.47
N GLN A 38 16.03 2.09 11.95
CA GLN A 38 15.67 0.84 12.60
C GLN A 38 14.90 1.11 13.90
N LYS A 39 13.69 0.53 14.01
CA LYS A 39 12.92 0.53 15.23
C LYS A 39 13.66 -0.22 16.32
N GLU A 40 13.49 0.25 17.55
CA GLU A 40 14.14 -0.37 18.70
C GLU A 40 13.70 -1.83 18.84
N TYR A 41 14.63 -2.66 19.27
CA TYR A 41 14.36 -4.04 19.63
C TYR A 41 15.23 -4.37 20.83
N LYS A 42 14.66 -5.07 21.81
CA LYS A 42 15.38 -5.53 23.00
C LYS A 42 15.58 -7.03 22.90
N MET A 43 16.78 -7.49 23.20
CA MET A 43 17.09 -8.91 23.23
C MET A 43 16.23 -9.58 24.31
N GLY A 44 15.49 -10.63 23.95
CA GLY A 44 14.56 -11.32 24.85
C GLY A 44 13.15 -10.73 24.87
N ASP A 45 12.88 -9.61 24.19
CA ASP A 45 11.56 -8.97 24.11
C ASP A 45 11.09 -8.92 22.65
N ILE A 46 10.84 -10.11 22.10
CA ILE A 46 10.36 -10.28 20.73
C ILE A 46 8.87 -9.89 20.62
N GLU A 47 8.12 -10.02 21.71
CA GLU A 47 6.68 -9.77 21.69
C GLU A 47 6.38 -8.29 21.43
N ASP A 48 7.04 -7.37 22.12
CA ASP A 48 6.84 -5.92 21.87
C ASP A 48 7.17 -5.53 20.43
N TYR A 49 8.29 -6.05 19.89
CA TYR A 49 8.68 -5.81 18.50
C TYR A 49 7.65 -6.33 17.49
N ASN A 50 7.04 -7.49 17.76
CA ASN A 50 6.04 -8.13 16.91
C ASN A 50 4.68 -7.42 17.02
N GLN A 51 4.29 -7.03 18.24
CA GLN A 51 3.02 -6.37 18.52
C GLN A 51 3.02 -4.89 18.19
N ASP A 52 4.17 -4.24 17.98
CA ASP A 52 4.30 -2.82 17.62
C ASP A 52 3.25 -2.36 16.58
N LEU A 53 3.10 -3.08 15.46
CA LEU A 53 2.12 -2.71 14.43
C LEU A 53 0.66 -2.81 14.92
N MET A 54 0.36 -3.83 15.74
CA MET A 54 -0.96 -4.02 16.36
C MET A 54 -1.22 -2.96 17.41
N ASN A 55 -0.25 -2.67 18.27
CA ASN A 55 -0.32 -1.60 19.27
C ASN A 55 -0.61 -0.26 18.60
N ARG A 56 0.14 0.08 17.53
CA ARG A 56 -0.10 1.26 16.67
C ARG A 56 -1.51 1.32 16.12
N PHE A 57 -2.08 0.17 15.78
CA PHE A 57 -3.46 0.08 15.34
C PHE A 57 -4.45 0.33 16.47
N LEU A 58 -4.29 -0.35 17.60
CA LEU A 58 -5.20 -0.27 18.74
C LEU A 58 -5.23 1.13 19.38
N HIS A 59 -4.12 1.88 19.35
CA HIS A 59 -4.08 3.25 19.85
C HIS A 59 -4.37 4.32 18.77
N GLY A 60 -4.80 3.92 17.56
CA GLY A 60 -5.32 4.83 16.54
C GLY A 60 -4.27 5.59 15.72
N GLU A 61 -3.00 5.18 15.71
CA GLU A 61 -1.92 5.89 14.99
C GLU A 61 -2.21 6.04 13.48
N PHE A 62 -2.89 5.06 12.91
CA PHE A 62 -3.18 5.06 11.48
C PHE A 62 -4.35 5.96 11.10
N ASP A 63 -5.15 6.39 12.07
CA ASP A 63 -6.42 7.07 11.85
C ASP A 63 -6.35 8.54 12.33
N THR A 64 -5.61 8.82 13.41
CA THR A 64 -5.47 10.18 13.98
C THR A 64 -3.99 10.57 14.15
N LYS A 65 -3.62 11.78 13.72
CA LYS A 65 -2.25 12.31 13.83
C LYS A 65 -1.80 12.44 15.30
N ASP A 66 -2.70 12.83 16.20
CA ASP A 66 -2.38 13.07 17.62
C ASP A 66 -2.12 11.77 18.40
N SER A 67 -2.50 10.62 17.84
CA SER A 67 -2.19 9.30 18.39
C SER A 67 -0.74 8.85 18.14
N ILE A 68 0.05 9.65 17.42
CA ILE A 68 1.43 9.32 17.06
C ILE A 68 2.37 9.68 18.21
N LYS A 69 2.93 8.65 18.85
CA LYS A 69 3.93 8.82 19.92
C LYS A 69 5.33 8.97 19.31
N LEU A 70 5.93 10.13 19.44
CA LEU A 70 7.33 10.40 19.07
C LEU A 70 8.22 10.24 20.30
N ASN A 71 9.45 9.77 20.09
CA ASN A 71 10.44 9.68 21.16
C ASN A 71 11.30 10.96 21.13
N ASP A 72 10.97 11.93 21.97
CA ASP A 72 11.63 13.24 22.00
C ASP A 72 13.13 13.16 22.36
N SER A 73 13.50 12.15 23.15
CA SER A 73 14.89 11.84 23.51
C SER A 73 15.72 11.37 22.30
N LEU A 74 15.08 10.99 21.20
CA LEU A 74 15.71 10.59 19.94
C LEU A 74 15.43 11.61 18.83
N SER A 75 15.51 12.90 19.15
CA SER A 75 15.45 13.98 18.17
C SER A 75 16.80 14.18 17.48
N TYR A 76 16.74 14.46 16.18
CA TYR A 76 17.87 14.73 15.30
C TYR A 76 17.52 15.92 14.42
N GLU A 77 18.53 16.66 13.98
CA GLU A 77 18.36 17.80 13.08
C GLU A 77 18.87 17.43 11.68
N THR A 78 18.06 17.68 10.65
CA THR A 78 18.53 17.54 9.27
C THR A 78 19.47 18.70 8.91
N ARG A 79 20.21 18.57 7.81
CA ARG A 79 21.10 19.65 7.31
C ARG A 79 20.39 21.00 7.10
N ASN A 80 19.06 20.97 6.90
CA ASN A 80 18.22 22.15 6.70
C ASN A 80 17.43 22.53 7.96
N GLY A 81 17.92 22.19 9.17
CA GLY A 81 17.29 22.63 10.42
C GLY A 81 16.02 21.89 10.86
N ARG A 82 15.46 21.03 10.01
CA ARG A 82 14.24 20.29 10.35
C ARG A 82 14.50 19.24 11.42
N ILE A 83 13.69 19.25 12.48
CA ILE A 83 13.68 18.22 13.54
C ILE A 83 13.04 16.95 13.01
N VAL A 84 13.71 15.82 13.23
CA VAL A 84 13.24 14.48 12.88
C VAL A 84 13.49 13.52 14.04
N TYR A 85 12.60 12.55 14.24
CA TYR A 85 12.65 11.63 15.38
C TYR A 85 13.09 10.23 14.95
N GLY A 86 13.88 9.56 15.79
CA GLY A 86 14.31 8.16 15.66
C GLY A 86 13.33 7.16 16.30
N GLY A 87 13.72 5.88 16.28
CA GLY A 87 13.06 4.82 17.06
C GLY A 87 11.81 4.17 16.44
N GLY A 88 11.34 4.61 15.27
CA GLY A 88 10.06 4.11 14.72
C GLY A 88 9.93 4.19 13.20
N GLY A 89 11.03 4.16 12.44
CA GLY A 89 10.99 4.33 10.99
C GLY A 89 10.84 5.79 10.54
N ILE A 90 10.33 5.99 9.33
CA ILE A 90 10.17 7.30 8.72
C ILE A 90 8.74 7.78 8.94
N MET A 91 8.58 8.89 9.65
CA MET A 91 7.32 9.62 9.76
C MET A 91 7.24 10.68 8.65
N PRO A 92 6.23 10.61 7.75
CA PRO A 92 6.00 11.66 6.75
C PRO A 92 5.52 12.97 7.40
N ASP A 93 5.89 14.11 6.85
CA ASP A 93 5.46 15.42 7.35
C ASP A 93 3.94 15.64 7.18
N ILE A 94 3.40 15.13 6.06
CA ILE A 94 1.97 15.16 5.76
C ILE A 94 1.36 13.84 6.19
N PHE A 95 0.52 13.88 7.22
CA PHE A 95 -0.27 12.73 7.65
C PHE A 95 -1.45 12.50 6.70
N VAL A 96 -1.65 11.25 6.28
CA VAL A 96 -2.84 10.83 5.53
C VAL A 96 -3.42 9.63 6.27
N PRO A 97 -4.65 9.73 6.83
CA PRO A 97 -5.24 8.65 7.60
C PRO A 97 -5.53 7.43 6.73
N ARG A 98 -5.64 6.26 7.36
CA ARG A 98 -6.09 5.04 6.70
C ARG A 98 -7.52 5.26 6.20
N ASP A 99 -7.76 4.93 4.94
CA ASP A 99 -9.11 4.86 4.41
C ASP A 99 -9.66 3.44 4.52
N THR A 100 -10.72 3.28 5.29
CA THR A 100 -11.46 2.01 5.41
C THR A 100 -12.85 2.10 4.80
N ILE A 101 -13.23 3.27 4.27
CA ILE A 101 -14.54 3.47 3.65
C ILE A 101 -14.66 2.54 2.45
N GLY A 102 -15.77 1.82 2.36
CA GLY A 102 -16.01 0.88 1.28
C GLY A 102 -15.36 -0.49 1.48
N VAL A 103 -14.54 -0.71 2.51
CA VAL A 103 -13.94 -2.02 2.79
C VAL A 103 -14.92 -2.91 3.55
N THR A 104 -15.44 -3.93 2.87
CA THR A 104 -16.41 -4.88 3.44
C THR A 104 -15.82 -6.28 3.57
N SER A 105 -16.47 -7.14 4.38
CA SER A 105 -16.08 -8.56 4.45
C SER A 105 -16.22 -9.28 3.11
N TYR A 106 -17.14 -8.84 2.23
CA TYR A 106 -17.24 -9.38 0.87
C TYR A 106 -15.99 -9.03 0.05
N LEU A 107 -15.60 -7.74 0.02
CA LEU A 107 -14.39 -7.29 -0.64
C LEU A 107 -13.15 -8.03 -0.12
N ASN A 108 -12.98 -8.10 1.21
CA ASN A 108 -11.85 -8.82 1.82
C ASN A 108 -11.79 -10.28 1.38
N ASN A 109 -12.95 -10.96 1.32
CA ASN A 109 -12.99 -12.35 0.89
C ASN A 109 -12.55 -12.51 -0.57
N VAL A 110 -13.09 -11.71 -1.50
CA VAL A 110 -12.73 -11.85 -2.92
C VAL A 110 -11.30 -11.41 -3.23
N VAL A 111 -10.75 -10.45 -2.48
CA VAL A 111 -9.35 -10.01 -2.60
C VAL A 111 -8.40 -11.07 -2.04
N ASN A 112 -8.62 -11.54 -0.81
CA ASN A 112 -7.72 -12.48 -0.13
C ASN A 112 -7.68 -13.85 -0.82
N ASN A 113 -8.77 -14.26 -1.48
CA ASN A 113 -8.82 -15.48 -2.28
C ASN A 113 -8.36 -15.27 -3.75
N GLY A 114 -7.91 -14.07 -4.11
CA GLY A 114 -7.41 -13.76 -5.45
C GLY A 114 -8.46 -13.80 -6.57
N ILE A 115 -9.75 -13.80 -6.22
CA ILE A 115 -10.85 -14.01 -7.18
C ILE A 115 -10.95 -12.86 -8.17
N ILE A 116 -10.69 -11.62 -7.74
CA ILE A 116 -10.67 -10.45 -8.64
C ILE A 116 -9.62 -10.63 -9.74
N TYR A 117 -8.41 -11.06 -9.39
CA TYR A 117 -7.33 -11.28 -10.35
C TYR A 117 -7.66 -12.44 -11.30
N GLN A 118 -8.18 -13.55 -10.78
CA GLN A 118 -8.58 -14.69 -11.60
C GLN A 118 -9.68 -14.33 -12.60
N PHE A 119 -10.72 -13.61 -12.16
CA PHE A 119 -11.76 -13.10 -13.04
C PHE A 119 -11.18 -12.21 -14.14
N ALA A 120 -10.31 -11.26 -13.77
CA ALA A 120 -9.70 -10.35 -14.73
C ALA A 120 -8.90 -11.10 -15.80
N LEU A 121 -8.17 -12.16 -15.42
CA LEU A 121 -7.44 -13.02 -16.36
C LEU A 121 -8.38 -13.77 -17.30
N GLU A 122 -9.41 -14.43 -16.77
CA GLU A 122 -10.40 -15.15 -17.57
C GLU A 122 -11.16 -14.23 -18.53
N TYR A 123 -11.61 -13.07 -18.04
CA TYR A 123 -12.26 -12.04 -18.85
C TYR A 123 -11.34 -11.57 -19.97
N THR A 124 -10.08 -11.28 -19.66
CA THR A 124 -9.10 -10.83 -20.67
C THR A 124 -8.88 -11.89 -21.74
N ASN A 125 -8.76 -13.16 -21.36
CA ASN A 125 -8.56 -14.25 -22.32
C ASN A 125 -9.79 -14.46 -23.22
N LYS A 126 -11.00 -14.41 -22.66
CA LYS A 126 -12.25 -14.54 -23.40
C LYS A 126 -12.46 -13.40 -24.40
N HIS A 127 -12.08 -12.18 -24.02
CA HIS A 127 -12.30 -10.96 -24.82
C HIS A 127 -11.04 -10.46 -25.55
N ARG A 128 -9.98 -11.29 -25.62
CA ARG A 128 -8.64 -10.87 -26.06
C ARG A 128 -8.62 -10.18 -27.42
N LYS A 129 -9.39 -10.68 -28.38
CA LYS A 129 -9.44 -10.14 -29.75
C LYS A 129 -9.93 -8.69 -29.79
N GLU A 130 -10.96 -8.36 -29.00
CA GLU A 130 -11.51 -7.00 -28.89
C GLU A 130 -10.59 -6.12 -28.04
N LEU A 131 -10.14 -6.63 -26.89
CA LEU A 131 -9.33 -5.86 -25.95
C LEU A 131 -7.92 -5.51 -26.46
N SER A 132 -7.33 -6.34 -27.33
CA SER A 132 -5.99 -6.08 -27.89
C SER A 132 -5.92 -4.90 -28.87
N GLN A 133 -7.08 -4.35 -29.25
CA GLN A 133 -7.18 -3.17 -30.10
C GLN A 133 -6.78 -1.88 -29.36
N PHE A 134 -6.97 -1.83 -28.05
CA PHE A 134 -6.58 -0.69 -27.23
C PHE A 134 -5.06 -0.68 -26.99
N LYS A 135 -4.42 0.47 -27.19
CA LYS A 135 -2.97 0.65 -27.06
C LYS A 135 -2.56 1.52 -25.89
N ASP A 136 -3.52 2.21 -25.29
CA ASP A 136 -3.35 3.06 -24.12
C ASP A 136 -4.37 2.70 -23.04
N TYR A 137 -4.01 2.98 -21.78
CA TYR A 137 -4.87 2.64 -20.65
C TYR A 137 -6.14 3.51 -20.58
N GLY A 138 -6.11 4.73 -21.13
CA GLY A 138 -7.23 5.67 -21.06
C GLY A 138 -8.42 5.21 -21.89
N SER A 139 -8.18 4.88 -23.16
CA SER A 139 -9.19 4.34 -24.07
C SER A 139 -9.72 2.99 -23.59
N LEU A 140 -8.84 2.11 -23.11
CA LEU A 140 -9.22 0.83 -22.52
C LEU A 140 -10.10 1.02 -21.29
N LEU A 141 -9.72 1.90 -20.36
CA LEU A 141 -10.51 2.19 -19.16
C LEU A 141 -11.89 2.75 -19.52
N GLN A 142 -11.98 3.65 -20.50
CA GLN A 142 -13.27 4.20 -20.94
C GLN A 142 -14.18 3.12 -21.52
N TYR A 143 -13.61 2.18 -22.26
CA TYR A 143 -14.33 1.01 -22.75
C TYR A 143 -14.80 0.10 -21.61
N LEU A 144 -13.91 -0.25 -20.67
CA LEU A 144 -14.23 -1.15 -19.56
C LEU A 144 -15.31 -0.58 -18.63
N LYS A 145 -15.31 0.74 -18.38
CA LYS A 145 -16.33 1.44 -17.59
C LYS A 145 -17.76 1.28 -18.13
N ARG A 146 -17.91 0.94 -19.41
CA ARG A 146 -19.22 0.72 -20.06
C ARG A 146 -19.68 -0.74 -19.98
N LYS A 147 -18.85 -1.65 -19.51
CA LYS A 147 -19.14 -3.08 -19.42
C LYS A 147 -19.74 -3.42 -18.05
N PRO A 148 -20.64 -4.42 -17.97
CA PRO A 148 -21.27 -4.85 -16.72
C PRO A 148 -20.34 -5.75 -15.88
N LEU A 149 -19.07 -5.35 -15.72
CA LEU A 149 -18.02 -6.19 -15.12
C LEU A 149 -18.35 -6.62 -13.71
N LEU A 150 -19.00 -5.75 -12.92
CA LEU A 150 -19.36 -6.08 -11.53
C LEU A 150 -20.34 -7.25 -11.48
N ASP A 151 -21.36 -7.25 -12.34
CA ASP A 151 -22.40 -8.28 -12.32
C ASP A 151 -21.83 -9.63 -12.79
N GLU A 152 -21.03 -9.61 -13.87
CA GLU A 152 -20.27 -10.77 -14.34
C GLU A 152 -19.32 -11.30 -13.26
N PHE A 153 -18.61 -10.40 -12.58
CA PHE A 153 -17.72 -10.75 -11.49
C PHE A 153 -18.45 -11.36 -10.29
N VAL A 154 -19.62 -10.85 -9.91
CA VAL A 154 -20.40 -11.40 -8.79
C VAL A 154 -20.86 -12.83 -9.10
N ILE A 155 -21.28 -13.11 -10.33
CA ILE A 155 -21.61 -14.47 -10.80
C ILE A 155 -20.37 -15.36 -10.75
N TYR A 156 -19.24 -14.87 -11.24
CA TYR A 156 -17.97 -15.60 -11.19
C TYR A 156 -17.54 -15.92 -9.75
N ALA A 157 -17.57 -14.94 -8.86
CA ALA A 157 -17.21 -15.10 -7.45
C ALA A 157 -18.13 -16.13 -6.76
N ALA A 158 -19.42 -16.14 -7.09
CA ALA A 158 -20.36 -17.16 -6.61
C ALA A 158 -19.96 -18.56 -7.07
N SER A 159 -19.52 -18.72 -8.33
CA SER A 159 -19.01 -20.00 -8.86
C SER A 159 -17.72 -20.49 -8.15
N LYS A 160 -16.95 -19.56 -7.57
CA LYS A 160 -15.75 -19.83 -6.75
C LYS A 160 -16.06 -19.98 -5.25
N GLY A 161 -17.34 -20.06 -4.88
CA GLY A 161 -17.78 -20.32 -3.50
C GLY A 161 -18.02 -19.06 -2.64
N VAL A 162 -17.89 -17.85 -3.20
CA VAL A 162 -18.16 -16.61 -2.47
C VAL A 162 -19.59 -16.16 -2.71
N LYS A 163 -20.46 -16.42 -1.73
CA LYS A 163 -21.89 -16.06 -1.80
C LYS A 163 -22.08 -14.54 -2.00
N PRO A 164 -22.90 -14.10 -2.97
CA PRO A 164 -23.20 -12.69 -3.17
C PRO A 164 -23.78 -12.02 -1.92
N ARG A 165 -23.35 -10.80 -1.63
CA ARG A 165 -23.86 -9.97 -0.54
C ARG A 165 -24.21 -8.58 -1.09
N PRO A 166 -25.43 -8.35 -1.61
CA PRO A 166 -25.77 -7.14 -2.39
C PRO A 166 -25.43 -5.82 -1.68
N VAL A 167 -25.73 -5.70 -0.39
CA VAL A 167 -25.41 -4.50 0.41
C VAL A 167 -23.90 -4.26 0.46
N TYR A 168 -23.11 -5.29 0.73
CA TYR A 168 -21.64 -5.16 0.84
C TYR A 168 -20.98 -4.93 -0.51
N ILE A 169 -21.48 -5.59 -1.56
CA ILE A 169 -21.08 -5.34 -2.94
C ILE A 169 -21.34 -3.88 -3.31
N ASN A 170 -22.52 -3.33 -2.96
CA ASN A 170 -22.85 -1.94 -3.22
C ASN A 170 -21.92 -0.96 -2.49
N ILE A 171 -21.62 -1.22 -1.22
CA ILE A 171 -20.67 -0.42 -0.42
C ILE A 171 -19.26 -0.46 -1.03
N SER A 172 -18.80 -1.63 -1.48
CA SER A 172 -17.47 -1.82 -2.07
C SER A 172 -17.41 -1.60 -3.59
N ARG A 173 -18.52 -1.21 -4.23
CA ARG A 173 -18.67 -1.18 -5.71
C ARG A 173 -17.50 -0.48 -6.39
N LYS A 174 -17.18 0.71 -5.90
CA LYS A 174 -16.15 1.59 -6.48
C LYS A 174 -14.78 0.93 -6.47
N ILE A 175 -14.41 0.34 -5.33
CA ILE A 175 -13.14 -0.37 -5.12
C ILE A 175 -13.08 -1.63 -6.01
N ILE A 176 -14.15 -2.44 -6.03
CA ILE A 176 -14.18 -3.66 -6.83
C ILE A 176 -14.02 -3.31 -8.31
N ASN A 177 -14.81 -2.38 -8.84
CA ASN A 177 -14.71 -1.95 -10.24
C ASN A 177 -13.32 -1.42 -10.58
N ASN A 178 -12.72 -0.61 -9.71
CA ASN A 178 -11.38 -0.08 -9.97
C ASN A 178 -10.33 -1.19 -10.06
N GLN A 179 -10.40 -2.19 -9.17
CA GLN A 179 -9.50 -3.34 -9.23
C GLN A 179 -9.75 -4.21 -10.46
N LEU A 180 -11.01 -4.46 -10.84
CA LEU A 180 -11.35 -5.19 -12.06
C LEU A 180 -10.75 -4.50 -13.29
N HIS A 181 -10.95 -3.20 -13.44
CA HIS A 181 -10.37 -2.42 -14.53
C HIS A 181 -8.84 -2.49 -14.53
N ALA A 182 -8.21 -2.26 -13.38
CA ALA A 182 -6.75 -2.27 -13.27
C ALA A 182 -6.17 -3.62 -13.66
N TYR A 183 -6.69 -4.73 -13.13
CA TYR A 183 -6.16 -6.07 -13.44
C TYR A 183 -6.42 -6.49 -14.90
N ILE A 184 -7.57 -6.15 -15.48
CA ILE A 184 -7.81 -6.40 -16.92
C ILE A 184 -6.80 -5.62 -17.75
N ALA A 185 -6.57 -4.35 -17.43
CA ALA A 185 -5.60 -3.51 -18.13
C ALA A 185 -4.17 -4.04 -17.98
N ARG A 186 -3.80 -4.53 -16.79
CA ARG A 186 -2.50 -5.14 -16.52
C ARG A 186 -2.20 -6.32 -17.44
N ASN A 187 -3.20 -7.16 -17.68
CA ASN A 187 -3.04 -8.35 -18.53
C ASN A 187 -2.78 -8.03 -20.01
N LEU A 188 -3.00 -6.77 -20.45
CA LEU A 188 -2.85 -6.33 -21.82
C LEU A 188 -1.66 -5.38 -22.01
N LEU A 189 -1.50 -4.43 -21.09
CA LEU A 189 -0.56 -3.29 -21.20
C LEU A 189 0.44 -3.23 -20.03
N GLY A 190 0.42 -4.22 -19.12
CA GLY A 190 1.35 -4.30 -18.00
C GLY A 190 1.12 -3.25 -16.93
N ASP A 191 2.18 -2.99 -16.15
CA ASP A 191 2.11 -2.14 -14.96
C ASP A 191 1.87 -0.66 -15.31
N GLU A 192 2.24 -0.24 -16.52
CA GLU A 192 2.00 1.10 -17.08
C GLU A 192 0.50 1.43 -17.17
N ALA A 193 -0.37 0.43 -17.34
CA ALA A 193 -1.81 0.63 -17.30
C ALA A 193 -2.42 0.32 -15.93
N PHE A 194 -1.83 -0.62 -15.19
CA PHE A 194 -2.34 -1.05 -13.89
C PHE A 194 -2.32 0.07 -12.85
N TYR A 195 -1.16 0.68 -12.61
CA TYR A 195 -0.99 1.64 -11.52
C TYR A 195 -1.78 2.94 -11.74
N PRO A 196 -1.80 3.55 -12.95
CA PRO A 196 -2.62 4.74 -13.17
C PRO A 196 -4.10 4.53 -12.90
N ILE A 197 -4.64 3.34 -13.21
CA ILE A 197 -6.04 3.00 -12.93
C ILE A 197 -6.24 2.72 -11.44
N LEU A 198 -5.40 1.88 -10.84
CA LEU A 198 -5.52 1.50 -9.44
C LEU A 198 -5.45 2.72 -8.49
N MET A 199 -4.59 3.68 -8.82
CA MET A 199 -4.32 4.86 -7.98
C MET A 199 -5.32 6.01 -8.16
N LEU A 200 -6.29 5.92 -9.08
CA LEU A 200 -7.29 6.97 -9.33
C LEU A 200 -8.04 7.42 -8.08
N GLU A 201 -8.15 6.54 -7.08
CA GLU A 201 -8.90 6.79 -5.85
C GLU A 201 -8.07 6.64 -4.59
N ASP A 202 -6.76 6.41 -4.71
CA ASP A 202 -5.90 6.29 -3.55
C ASP A 202 -5.69 7.68 -2.94
N LYS A 203 -6.25 7.90 -1.74
CA LYS A 203 -6.16 9.19 -1.04
C LYS A 203 -4.72 9.62 -0.75
N THR A 204 -3.79 8.69 -0.57
CA THR A 204 -2.39 9.04 -0.32
C THR A 204 -1.71 9.52 -1.61
N PHE A 205 -1.98 8.84 -2.72
CA PHE A 205 -1.50 9.22 -4.05
C PHE A 205 -2.06 10.57 -4.47
N LEU A 206 -3.39 10.76 -4.40
CA LEU A 206 -4.04 12.02 -4.74
C LEU A 206 -3.49 13.17 -3.90
N LYS A 207 -3.32 12.96 -2.59
CA LYS A 207 -2.72 13.98 -1.73
C LYS A 207 -1.28 14.30 -2.10
N ALA A 208 -0.50 13.32 -2.56
CA ALA A 208 0.86 13.54 -3.02
C ALA A 208 0.89 14.38 -4.31
N VAL A 209 -0.03 14.10 -5.25
CA VAL A 209 -0.19 14.90 -6.48
C VAL A 209 -0.53 16.35 -6.13
N ASP A 210 -1.55 16.58 -5.28
CA ASP A 210 -1.93 17.94 -4.86
C ASP A 210 -0.74 18.75 -4.32
N ILE A 211 0.09 18.10 -3.49
CA ILE A 211 1.26 18.75 -2.86
C ILE A 211 2.37 19.05 -3.87
N LEU A 212 2.55 18.18 -4.86
CA LEU A 212 3.51 18.40 -5.94
C LEU A 212 3.05 19.52 -6.87
N ASP A 213 1.76 19.56 -7.22
CA ASP A 213 1.17 20.61 -8.05
C ASP A 213 1.22 21.99 -7.37
N GLU A 214 1.12 22.02 -6.04
CA GLU A 214 1.34 23.23 -5.22
C GLU A 214 2.83 23.60 -5.05
N ASN A 215 3.77 22.87 -5.65
CA ASN A 215 5.23 23.00 -5.45
C ASN A 215 5.71 22.87 -4.00
N LYS A 216 4.95 22.16 -3.15
CA LYS A 216 5.25 21.93 -1.72
C LYS A 216 5.89 20.55 -1.45
N GLY A 217 6.30 19.85 -2.51
CA GLY A 217 6.93 18.53 -2.40
C GLY A 217 8.41 18.55 -2.03
N PHE A 218 9.04 19.72 -2.06
CA PHE A 218 10.48 19.88 -1.81
C PHE A 218 10.72 20.66 -0.51
N PRO A 219 11.74 20.30 0.28
CA PRO A 219 12.06 21.02 1.50
C PRO A 219 12.59 22.43 1.17
N GLU A 220 12.06 23.44 1.87
CA GLU A 220 12.61 24.79 1.84
C GLU A 220 13.93 24.82 2.62
N ILE A 221 14.91 25.55 2.09
CA ILE A 221 16.19 25.78 2.78
C ILE A 221 15.96 26.97 3.71
N PRO A 222 16.28 26.87 5.02
CA PRO A 222 16.17 28.00 5.92
C PRO A 222 17.00 29.17 5.41
N ASP A 223 16.45 30.38 5.46
CA ASP A 223 17.23 31.60 5.31
C ASP A 223 18.27 31.63 6.44
N LYS A 224 19.55 31.73 6.06
CA LYS A 224 20.69 31.72 6.99
C LYS A 224 20.73 32.97 7.87
#